data_AF-A0A7S1BF42-F1
#
_entry.id   AF-A0A7S1BF42-F1
#
_cell.length_a   1.000
_cell.length_b   1.000
_cell.length_c   1.000
_cell.angle_alpha   90.00
_cell.angle_beta   90.00
_cell.angle_gamma   90.00
#
_symmetry.space_group_name_H-M   'P 1'
#
loop_
_entity.id
_entity.type
_entity.pdbx_description
1 polymer ?
#
loop_
_entity_poly.entity_id
_entity_poly.type
_entity_poly.pdbx_seq_one_letter_code
_entity_poly.pdbx_strand_id
1 'polypeptide(L)'
;TVLVCPLGDITHDMMATPSLDDLAPGSATDATFAFSTTVSWLETAEIRSREKDQIKTKALKAATLRKIQKLSARLDAAVHENDTKEPIDRLDRMTDFIVDTGRRAKIDEEVRGQAEDIRRDAQRENTLKDTLRARLRQQCWDVAETKPCALWSFGGKDSGRMRVCNFPVRRRIELDERRLHLVRVLRKGEIEDVRRKMG
;
A
#
# COMPACT_ATOMS: atom_id res chain seq x y z
N THR A 1 -31.90 5.98 -2.08
CA THR A 1 -31.61 4.65 -1.51
C THR A 1 -30.25 4.72 -0.84
N VAL A 2 -30.21 4.70 0.49
CA VAL A 2 -28.97 4.87 1.26
C VAL A 2 -28.30 3.50 1.39
N LEU A 3 -27.16 3.30 0.74
CA LEU A 3 -26.32 2.13 0.96
C LEU A 3 -25.38 2.43 2.13
N VAL A 4 -25.71 1.87 3.28
CA VAL A 4 -24.76 1.66 4.38
C VAL A 4 -23.88 0.48 3.96
N CYS A 5 -22.59 0.71 3.73
CA CYS A 5 -21.62 -0.37 3.56
C CYS A 5 -20.84 -0.56 4.87
N PRO A 6 -20.82 -1.79 5.44
CA PRO A 6 -19.99 -2.13 6.58
C PRO A 6 -18.54 -2.40 6.14
N LEU A 7 -17.63 -2.35 7.11
CA LEU A 7 -16.21 -2.70 6.99
C LEU A 7 -15.98 -4.16 6.58
N GLY A 8 -15.02 -4.38 5.68
CA GLY A 8 -14.50 -5.66 5.17
C GLY A 8 -14.46 -5.61 3.63
N ASP A 9 -13.38 -5.89 2.88
CA ASP A 9 -12.16 -6.65 3.12
C ASP A 9 -11.03 -6.05 2.28
N ILE A 10 -9.80 -6.06 2.81
CA ILE A 10 -8.59 -5.76 2.02
C ILE A 10 -8.17 -7.06 1.36
N THR A 11 -8.69 -7.34 0.17
CA THR A 11 -8.07 -8.32 -0.73
C THR A 11 -7.00 -7.61 -1.55
N HIS A 12 -5.79 -8.08 -1.31
CA HIS A 12 -4.59 -7.88 -2.11
C HIS A 12 -4.91 -8.24 -3.58
N ASP A 13 -4.85 -7.27 -4.49
CA ASP A 13 -4.84 -7.59 -5.93
C ASP A 13 -3.71 -6.84 -6.62
N MET A 14 -2.86 -7.63 -7.26
CA MET A 14 -1.62 -7.22 -7.89
C MET A 14 -1.90 -6.84 -9.35
N MET A 15 -1.18 -5.82 -9.82
CA MET A 15 -0.75 -5.68 -11.23
C MET A 15 -1.86 -5.62 -12.30
N ALA A 16 -2.28 -4.40 -12.63
CA ALA A 16 -2.73 -4.08 -13.98
C ALA A 16 -2.28 -2.66 -14.35
N THR A 17 -1.19 -2.54 -15.11
CA THR A 17 -0.78 -1.30 -15.78
C THR A 17 -1.59 -1.16 -17.07
N PRO A 18 -2.37 -0.09 -17.29
CA PRO A 18 -3.04 0.11 -18.57
C PRO A 18 -2.05 0.65 -19.62
N SER A 19 -2.16 0.07 -20.82
CA SER A 19 -1.41 0.36 -22.05
C SER A 19 -1.68 1.77 -22.58
N LEU A 20 -0.66 2.33 -23.23
CA LEU A 20 -0.55 3.73 -23.64
C LEU A 20 -0.87 3.94 -25.13
N ASP A 21 -1.92 3.29 -25.63
CA ASP A 21 -2.37 3.43 -27.02
C ASP A 21 -3.89 3.52 -27.01
N ASP A 22 -4.40 4.74 -26.86
CA ASP A 22 -5.71 5.18 -27.36
C ASP A 22 -5.83 6.65 -26.98
N LEU A 23 -5.52 7.55 -27.92
CA LEU A 23 -6.19 8.84 -28.14
C LEU A 23 -5.41 9.69 -29.16
N ALA A 24 -6.06 9.98 -30.28
CA ALA A 24 -5.78 11.12 -31.14
C ALA A 24 -7.13 11.84 -31.42
N PRO A 25 -7.16 13.07 -31.95
CA PRO A 25 -6.93 14.30 -31.18
C PRO A 25 -8.07 15.33 -31.35
N GLY A 26 -8.14 16.36 -30.48
CA GLY A 26 -9.11 17.44 -30.63
C GLY A 26 -8.73 18.75 -29.89
N SER A 27 -8.18 19.70 -30.65
CA SER A 27 -8.29 21.18 -30.56
C SER A 27 -8.35 21.84 -29.16
N ALA A 28 -7.24 22.42 -28.66
CA ALA A 28 -6.90 23.86 -28.70
C ALA A 28 -7.88 24.75 -27.88
N THR A 29 -7.50 25.57 -26.89
CA THR A 29 -6.30 26.39 -26.64
C THR A 29 -6.28 26.77 -25.15
N ASP A 30 -5.14 26.70 -24.46
CA ASP A 30 -4.82 27.71 -23.45
C ASP A 30 -3.32 27.72 -23.17
N ALA A 31 -2.75 28.92 -23.29
CA ALA A 31 -1.34 29.20 -23.12
C ALA A 31 -0.95 29.06 -21.65
N THR A 32 -0.71 27.83 -21.22
CA THR A 32 0.05 27.57 -20.00
C THR A 32 1.51 27.61 -20.39
N PHE A 33 2.28 28.55 -19.83
CA PHE A 33 3.73 28.56 -19.89
C PHE A 33 4.21 27.22 -19.34
N ALA A 34 4.45 26.27 -20.25
CA ALA A 34 5.01 24.97 -19.92
C ALA A 34 6.39 25.26 -19.35
N PHE A 35 6.54 25.10 -18.03
CA PHE A 35 7.85 24.88 -17.45
C PHE A 35 8.36 23.61 -18.10
N SER A 36 9.07 23.79 -19.22
CA SER A 36 9.73 22.73 -19.96
C SER A 36 10.76 22.19 -18.99
N THR A 37 10.34 21.17 -18.25
CA THR A 37 11.26 20.33 -17.49
C THR A 37 11.93 19.51 -18.57
N THR A 38 12.86 20.15 -19.29
CA THR A 38 13.78 19.48 -20.18
C THR A 38 14.58 18.59 -19.26
N VAL A 39 14.13 17.33 -19.15
CA VAL A 39 14.88 16.26 -18.49
C VAL A 39 16.29 16.35 -19.04
N SER A 40 17.25 16.57 -18.15
CA SER A 40 18.63 16.81 -18.55
C SER A 40 19.11 15.61 -19.38
N TRP A 41 19.97 15.83 -20.36
CA TRP A 41 20.56 14.73 -21.13
C TRP A 41 21.22 13.68 -20.21
N LEU A 42 21.76 14.13 -19.07
CA LEU A 42 22.31 13.27 -18.03
C LEU A 42 21.25 12.39 -17.35
N GLU A 43 20.10 12.96 -16.99
CA GLU A 43 18.96 12.23 -16.42
C GLU A 43 18.40 11.21 -17.43
N THR A 44 18.33 11.59 -18.70
CA THR A 44 17.88 10.70 -19.79
C THR A 44 18.84 9.53 -20.00
N ALA A 45 20.15 9.79 -19.93
CA ALA A 45 21.17 8.75 -20.02
C ALA A 45 21.10 7.79 -18.83
N GLU A 46 20.86 8.30 -17.62
CA GLU A 46 20.72 7.50 -16.42
C GLU A 46 19.46 6.61 -16.45
N ILE A 47 18.32 7.16 -16.88
CA ILE A 47 17.07 6.41 -17.07
C ILE A 47 17.31 5.27 -18.07
N ARG A 48 17.92 5.54 -19.22
CA ARG A 48 18.24 4.50 -20.23
C ARG A 48 19.20 3.44 -19.69
N SER A 49 20.17 3.81 -18.86
CA SER A 49 21.07 2.84 -18.23
C SER A 49 20.30 1.91 -17.30
N ARG A 50 19.45 2.48 -16.43
CA ARG A 50 18.60 1.73 -15.51
C ARG A 50 17.64 0.80 -16.25
N GLU A 51 17.03 1.26 -17.34
CA GLU A 51 16.14 0.44 -18.18
C GLU A 51 16.90 -0.74 -18.80
N LYS A 52 18.09 -0.51 -19.35
CA LYS A 52 18.94 -1.59 -19.90
C LYS A 52 19.29 -2.61 -18.82
N ASP A 53 19.63 -2.17 -17.63
CA ASP A 53 19.97 -3.07 -16.52
C ASP A 53 18.73 -3.82 -16.00
N GLN A 54 17.56 -3.18 -15.96
CA GLN A 54 16.30 -3.85 -15.67
C GLN A 54 15.95 -4.91 -16.71
N ILE A 55 16.14 -4.63 -18.01
CA ILE A 55 15.89 -5.59 -19.08
C ILE A 55 16.84 -6.79 -18.95
N LYS A 56 18.14 -6.54 -18.73
CA LYS A 56 19.14 -7.60 -18.53
C LYS A 56 18.82 -8.45 -17.31
N THR A 57 18.52 -7.83 -16.18
CA THR A 57 18.19 -8.56 -14.94
C THR A 57 16.90 -9.36 -15.07
N LYS A 58 15.85 -8.81 -15.72
CA LYS A 58 14.62 -9.54 -16.04
C LYS A 58 14.90 -10.75 -16.95
N ALA A 59 15.70 -10.56 -18.00
CA ALA A 59 16.07 -11.64 -18.92
C ALA A 59 16.87 -12.75 -18.21
N LEU A 60 17.82 -12.39 -17.35
CA LEU A 60 18.58 -13.35 -16.54
C LEU A 60 17.69 -14.11 -15.57
N LYS A 61 16.80 -13.40 -14.85
CA LYS A 61 15.82 -14.03 -13.94
C LYS A 61 14.93 -15.01 -14.69
N ALA A 62 14.40 -14.62 -15.85
CA ALA A 62 13.56 -15.50 -16.67
C ALA A 62 14.34 -16.73 -17.17
N ALA A 63 15.60 -16.56 -17.59
CA ALA A 63 16.46 -17.66 -18.01
C ALA A 63 16.74 -18.64 -16.86
N THR A 64 17.03 -18.13 -15.66
CA THR A 64 17.25 -18.95 -14.46
C THR A 64 15.99 -19.71 -14.05
N LEU A 65 14.83 -19.04 -14.06
CA LEU A 65 13.54 -19.69 -13.76
C LEU A 65 13.22 -20.82 -14.76
N ARG A 66 13.49 -20.61 -16.06
CA ARG A 66 13.33 -21.67 -17.07
C ARG A 66 14.24 -22.87 -16.81
N LYS A 67 15.49 -22.64 -16.37
CA LYS A 67 16.41 -23.72 -15.99
C LYS A 67 15.89 -24.49 -14.78
N ILE A 68 15.40 -23.79 -13.76
CA ILE A 68 14.80 -24.40 -12.56
C ILE A 68 13.57 -25.22 -12.94
N GLN A 69 12.66 -24.69 -13.76
CA GLN A 69 11.48 -25.41 -14.24
C GLN A 69 11.86 -26.66 -15.04
N LYS A 70 12.87 -26.58 -15.92
CA LYS A 70 13.36 -27.73 -16.67
C LYS A 70 13.95 -28.80 -15.74
N LEU A 71 14.66 -28.39 -14.70
CA LEU A 71 15.20 -29.30 -13.69
C LEU A 71 14.08 -29.94 -12.87
N SER A 72 13.06 -29.18 -12.44
CA SER A 72 11.94 -29.72 -11.68
C SER A 72 11.17 -30.72 -12.53
N ALA A 73 10.82 -30.40 -13.78
CA ALA A 73 10.11 -31.30 -14.68
C ALA A 73 10.90 -32.61 -14.93
N ARG A 74 12.23 -32.52 -15.05
CA ARG A 74 13.09 -33.70 -15.20
C ARG A 74 13.14 -34.54 -13.93
N LEU A 75 13.14 -33.88 -12.77
CA LEU A 75 13.13 -34.55 -11.47
C LEU A 75 11.79 -35.23 -11.22
N ASP A 76 10.67 -34.55 -11.50
CA ASP A 76 9.32 -35.11 -11.40
C ASP A 76 9.14 -36.31 -12.34
N ALA A 77 9.68 -36.25 -13.56
CA ALA A 77 9.68 -37.38 -14.48
C ALA A 77 10.49 -38.57 -13.96
N ALA A 78 11.69 -38.34 -13.42
CA ALA A 78 12.53 -39.39 -12.84
C ALA A 78 11.90 -40.01 -11.59
N VAL A 79 11.24 -39.18 -10.79
CA VAL A 79 10.46 -39.60 -9.61
C VAL A 79 9.29 -40.48 -10.03
N HIS A 80 8.55 -40.07 -11.07
CA HIS A 80 7.43 -40.84 -11.60
C HIS A 80 7.89 -42.17 -12.19
N GLU A 81 8.98 -42.19 -12.95
CA GLU A 81 9.58 -43.42 -13.48
C GLU A 81 9.96 -44.39 -12.35
N ASN A 82 10.55 -43.88 -11.27
CA ASN A 82 10.89 -44.66 -10.08
C ASN A 82 9.64 -45.23 -9.39
N ASP A 83 8.56 -44.44 -9.27
CA ASP A 83 7.30 -44.91 -8.71
C ASP A 83 6.64 -46.00 -9.58
N THR A 84 6.89 -46.04 -10.90
CA THR A 84 6.34 -47.08 -11.78
C THR A 84 7.13 -48.41 -11.77
N LYS A 85 8.32 -48.45 -11.17
CA LYS A 85 9.14 -49.67 -11.10
C LYS A 85 8.64 -50.66 -10.05
N GLU A 86 9.00 -51.93 -10.23
CA GLU A 86 8.72 -52.98 -9.26
C GLU A 86 9.33 -52.65 -7.89
N PRO A 87 8.76 -53.13 -6.77
CA PRO A 87 9.20 -52.77 -5.42
C PRO A 87 10.70 -53.06 -5.14
N ILE A 88 11.29 -54.03 -5.83
CA ILE A 88 12.72 -54.37 -5.73
C ILE A 88 13.62 -53.34 -6.42
N ASP A 89 13.14 -52.74 -7.51
CA ASP A 89 13.89 -51.79 -8.35
C ASP A 89 13.52 -50.32 -8.05
N ARG A 90 12.55 -50.10 -7.16
CA ARG A 90 12.14 -48.76 -6.71
C ARG A 90 13.11 -48.26 -5.65
N LEU A 91 13.73 -47.12 -5.92
CA LEU A 91 14.55 -46.38 -4.94
C LEU A 91 13.62 -45.75 -3.90
N ASP A 92 13.86 -46.01 -2.62
CA ASP A 92 13.13 -45.33 -1.56
C ASP A 92 13.71 -43.92 -1.33
N ARG A 93 12.84 -42.91 -1.42
CA ARG A 93 13.21 -41.48 -1.40
C ARG A 93 13.85 -41.08 -0.07
N MET A 94 13.61 -41.83 0.99
CA MET A 94 14.09 -41.52 2.34
C MET A 94 15.31 -42.34 2.78
N THR A 95 15.63 -43.48 2.18
CA THR A 95 16.80 -44.27 2.61
C THR A 95 18.00 -44.06 1.70
N ASP A 96 17.78 -43.95 0.38
CA ASP A 96 18.88 -44.06 -0.58
C ASP A 96 19.39 -42.68 -1.06
N PHE A 97 18.64 -41.61 -0.81
CA PHE A 97 18.95 -40.24 -1.24
C PHE A 97 19.29 -39.26 -0.11
N ILE A 98 19.32 -39.69 1.16
CA ILE A 98 19.72 -38.78 2.24
C ILE A 98 21.24 -38.74 2.36
N VAL A 99 21.84 -37.84 1.59
CA VAL A 99 23.30 -37.64 1.59
C VAL A 99 23.78 -36.87 2.83
N ASP A 100 22.90 -36.12 3.52
CA ASP A 100 23.30 -35.33 4.70
C ASP A 100 22.11 -34.98 5.65
N THR A 101 21.74 -35.91 6.55
CA THR A 101 20.72 -35.69 7.59
C THR A 101 21.10 -34.55 8.55
N GLY A 102 22.40 -34.43 8.87
CA GLY A 102 22.90 -33.46 9.84
C GLY A 102 22.77 -32.03 9.33
N ARG A 103 23.12 -31.78 8.07
CA ARG A 103 22.95 -30.47 7.45
C ARG A 103 21.48 -30.10 7.29
N ARG A 104 20.62 -31.05 6.92
CA ARG A 104 19.17 -30.81 6.83
C ARG A 104 18.60 -30.38 8.18
N ALA A 105 18.91 -31.10 9.26
CA ALA A 105 18.47 -30.74 10.60
C ALA A 105 18.95 -29.35 11.03
N LYS A 106 20.19 -28.98 10.70
CA LYS A 106 20.73 -27.63 10.97
C LYS A 106 19.97 -26.55 10.20
N ILE A 107 19.68 -26.77 8.92
CA ILE A 107 18.92 -25.83 8.09
C ILE A 107 17.50 -25.69 8.63
N ASP A 108 16.84 -26.80 8.99
CA ASP A 108 15.48 -26.77 9.53
C ASP A 108 15.41 -26.02 10.87
N GLU A 109 16.45 -26.10 11.69
CA GLU A 109 16.57 -25.34 12.94
C GLU A 109 16.81 -23.85 12.68
N GLU A 110 17.71 -23.52 11.76
CA GLU A 110 17.99 -22.12 11.38
C GLU A 110 16.75 -21.45 10.79
N VAL A 111 16.03 -22.14 9.90
CA VAL A 111 14.77 -21.64 9.30
C VAL A 111 13.70 -21.46 10.37
N ARG A 112 13.60 -22.36 11.35
CA ARG A 112 12.66 -22.21 12.47
C ARG A 112 13.02 -20.99 13.33
N GLY A 113 14.29 -20.80 13.68
CA GLY A 113 14.75 -19.61 14.40
C GLY A 113 14.45 -18.31 13.66
N GLN A 114 14.76 -18.25 12.36
CA GLN A 114 14.45 -17.09 11.52
C GLN A 114 12.94 -16.81 11.44
N ALA A 115 12.11 -17.86 11.31
CA ALA A 115 10.67 -17.71 11.28
C ALA A 115 10.11 -17.19 12.61
N GLU A 116 10.66 -17.62 13.74
CA GLU A 116 10.30 -17.12 15.07
C GLU A 116 10.72 -15.66 15.27
N ASP A 117 11.91 -15.28 14.82
CA ASP A 117 12.38 -13.90 14.87
C ASP A 117 11.48 -12.97 14.04
N ILE A 118 11.14 -13.36 12.81
CA ILE A 118 10.22 -12.61 11.95
C ILE A 118 8.84 -12.49 12.60
N ARG A 119 8.31 -13.57 13.18
CA ARG A 119 7.02 -13.52 13.89
C ARG A 119 7.07 -12.55 15.07
N ARG A 120 8.14 -12.61 15.87
CA ARG A 120 8.32 -11.74 17.02
C ARG A 120 8.39 -10.27 16.60
N ASP A 121 9.13 -9.96 15.54
CA ASP A 121 9.25 -8.59 15.06
C ASP A 121 7.94 -8.07 14.46
N ALA A 122 7.22 -8.90 13.69
CA ALA A 122 5.88 -8.57 13.21
C ALA A 122 4.89 -8.33 14.36
N GLN A 123 4.96 -9.15 15.42
CA GLN A 123 4.11 -8.98 16.59
C GLN A 123 4.42 -7.66 17.31
N ARG A 124 5.70 -7.34 17.52
CA ARG A 124 6.12 -6.05 18.09
C ARG A 124 5.60 -4.88 17.26
N GLU A 125 5.80 -4.91 15.94
CA GLU A 125 5.35 -3.85 15.06
C GLU A 125 3.82 -3.66 15.11
N ASN A 126 3.06 -4.76 15.12
CA ASN A 126 1.61 -4.70 15.26
C ASN A 126 1.21 -4.08 16.59
N THR A 127 1.82 -4.49 17.71
CA THR A 127 1.52 -3.89 19.02
C THR A 127 1.84 -2.39 19.07
N LEU A 128 2.92 -1.94 18.41
CA LEU A 128 3.24 -0.52 18.31
C LEU A 128 2.21 0.24 17.47
N LYS A 129 1.76 -0.34 16.34
CA LYS A 129 0.71 0.25 15.51
C LYS A 129 -0.61 0.34 16.26
N ASP A 130 -0.96 -0.69 17.03
CA ASP A 130 -2.20 -0.74 17.79
C ASP A 130 -2.20 0.28 18.94
N THR A 131 -1.09 0.39 19.67
CA THR A 131 -0.94 1.40 20.73
C THR A 131 -1.00 2.82 20.17
N LEU A 132 -0.32 3.08 19.04
CA LEU A 132 -0.38 4.37 18.36
C LEU A 132 -1.80 4.69 17.88
N ARG A 133 -2.47 3.71 17.26
CA ARG A 133 -3.84 3.84 16.78
C ARG A 133 -4.81 4.14 17.93
N ALA A 134 -4.68 3.43 19.04
CA ALA A 134 -5.48 3.65 20.23
C ALA A 134 -5.29 5.08 20.76
N ARG A 135 -4.05 5.56 20.84
CA ARG A 135 -3.75 6.92 21.29
C ARG A 135 -4.31 8.00 20.35
N LEU A 136 -4.12 7.84 19.04
CA LEU A 136 -4.67 8.76 18.05
C LEU A 136 -6.20 8.80 18.10
N ARG A 137 -6.82 7.62 18.24
CA ARG A 137 -8.26 7.51 18.39
C ARG A 137 -8.74 8.25 19.64
N GLN A 138 -8.11 8.00 20.78
CA GLN A 138 -8.48 8.66 22.03
C GLN A 138 -8.33 10.18 21.97
N GLN A 139 -7.25 10.70 21.37
CA GLN A 139 -6.97 12.14 21.35
C GLN A 139 -7.78 12.92 20.32
N CYS A 140 -7.96 12.34 19.12
CA CYS A 140 -8.48 13.04 17.95
C CYS A 140 -9.87 12.56 17.54
N TRP A 141 -10.13 11.25 17.63
CA TRP A 141 -11.38 10.67 17.14
C TRP A 141 -12.46 10.67 18.21
N ASP A 142 -12.20 10.11 19.38
CA ASP A 142 -13.21 9.88 20.42
C ASP A 142 -13.67 11.19 21.07
N VAL A 143 -12.77 12.16 21.20
CA VAL A 143 -13.05 13.52 21.73
C VAL A 143 -13.82 14.39 20.72
N ALA A 144 -13.84 14.03 19.42
CA ALA A 144 -14.56 14.79 18.41
C ALA A 144 -16.08 14.58 18.52
N GLU A 145 -16.82 15.69 18.54
CA GLU A 145 -18.29 15.72 18.43
C GLU A 145 -18.69 15.43 16.97
N THR A 146 -18.11 16.18 16.03
CA THR A 146 -18.20 15.89 14.59
C THR A 146 -16.98 15.09 14.17
N LYS A 147 -17.17 13.83 13.75
CA LYS A 147 -16.06 13.00 13.27
C LYS A 147 -15.46 13.57 11.97
N PRO A 148 -14.12 13.53 11.81
CA PRO A 148 -13.50 13.94 10.57
C PRO A 148 -13.94 13.01 9.44
N CYS A 149 -14.42 13.60 8.35
CA CYS A 149 -14.89 12.93 7.16
C CYS A 149 -14.37 13.67 5.94
N ALA A 150 -13.95 12.92 4.93
CA ALA A 150 -13.54 13.45 3.65
C ALA A 150 -14.39 12.79 2.56
N LEU A 151 -15.04 13.62 1.75
CA LEU A 151 -15.74 13.20 0.56
C LEU A 151 -14.84 13.43 -0.64
N TRP A 152 -14.87 12.46 -1.55
CA TRP A 152 -14.16 12.55 -2.81
C TRP A 152 -15.17 12.82 -3.92
N SER A 153 -14.83 13.70 -4.85
CA SER A 153 -15.64 13.88 -6.05
C SER A 153 -15.60 12.62 -6.91
N PHE A 154 -16.72 12.31 -7.57
CA PHE A 154 -16.83 11.22 -8.53
C PHE A 154 -16.23 11.57 -9.91
N GLY A 155 -15.16 12.38 -9.94
CA GLY A 155 -14.51 12.79 -11.19
C GLY A 155 -13.75 11.64 -11.84
N GLY A 156 -14.03 11.37 -13.12
CA GLY A 156 -13.20 10.51 -13.97
C GLY A 156 -11.81 11.11 -14.19
N LYS A 157 -10.90 10.36 -14.84
CA LYS A 157 -9.47 10.72 -15.03
C LYS A 157 -9.22 12.17 -15.50
N ASP A 158 -10.17 12.76 -16.21
CA ASP A 158 -10.03 14.09 -16.85
C ASP A 158 -10.55 15.25 -15.99
N SER A 159 -11.36 14.97 -14.96
CA SER A 159 -11.82 15.97 -13.98
C SER A 159 -11.16 15.66 -12.65
N GLY A 160 -10.13 16.45 -12.31
CA GLY A 160 -9.27 16.25 -11.14
C GLY A 160 -10.05 15.82 -9.89
N ARG A 161 -9.58 14.75 -9.25
CA ARG A 161 -10.20 14.19 -8.05
C ARG A 161 -10.13 15.22 -6.91
N MET A 162 -11.25 15.85 -6.60
CA MET A 162 -11.35 16.86 -5.56
C MET A 162 -11.71 16.21 -4.23
N ARG A 163 -11.00 16.58 -3.16
CA ARG A 163 -11.28 16.10 -1.79
C ARG A 163 -11.86 17.24 -0.97
N VAL A 164 -13.07 17.05 -0.48
CA VAL A 164 -13.73 17.99 0.45
C VAL A 164 -13.70 17.37 1.84
N CYS A 165 -13.03 18.02 2.78
CA CYS A 165 -12.97 17.60 4.18
C CYS A 165 -13.87 18.49 5.04
N ASN A 166 -14.52 17.91 6.04
CA ASN A 166 -15.12 18.71 7.11
C ASN A 166 -14.05 19.15 8.13
N PHE A 167 -14.37 20.18 8.91
CA PHE A 167 -13.56 20.56 10.07
C PHE A 167 -14.13 19.89 11.32
N PRO A 168 -13.44 18.88 11.90
CA PRO A 168 -13.93 18.19 13.09
C PRO A 168 -13.95 19.15 14.28
N VAL A 169 -15.08 19.21 14.97
CA VAL A 169 -15.26 20.02 16.17
C VAL A 169 -15.10 19.11 17.38
N ARG A 170 -14.27 19.53 18.34
CA ARG A 170 -14.12 18.82 19.62
C ARG A 170 -15.35 19.03 20.48
N ARG A 171 -15.78 17.98 21.18
CA ARG A 171 -16.86 18.10 22.18
C ARG A 171 -16.43 19.10 23.25
N ARG A 172 -17.27 20.09 23.49
CA ARG A 172 -17.00 21.15 24.46
C ARG A 172 -17.42 20.69 25.86
N ILE A 173 -16.69 21.15 26.86
CA ILE A 173 -17.07 21.01 28.26
C ILE A 173 -17.90 22.27 28.63
N GLU A 174 -18.77 22.20 29.63
CA GLU A 174 -19.66 23.32 30.02
C GLU A 174 -18.92 24.67 30.19
N LEU A 175 -17.69 24.63 30.70
CA LEU A 175 -16.85 25.81 30.87
C LEU A 175 -16.48 26.47 29.53
N ASP A 176 -16.21 25.67 28.50
CA ASP A 176 -15.92 26.16 27.15
C ASP A 176 -17.17 26.70 26.47
N GLU A 177 -18.34 26.14 26.77
CA GLU A 177 -19.62 26.66 26.27
C GLU A 177 -19.93 28.03 26.85
N ARG A 178 -19.71 28.23 28.16
CA ARG A 178 -19.88 29.54 28.81
C ARG A 178 -18.94 30.59 28.22
N ARG A 179 -17.67 30.23 28.02
CA ARG A 179 -16.69 31.11 27.37
C ARG A 179 -17.10 31.46 25.95
N LEU A 180 -17.54 30.48 25.17
CA LEU A 180 -18.02 30.70 23.81
C LEU A 180 -19.25 31.63 23.79
N HIS A 181 -20.19 31.42 24.72
CA HIS A 181 -21.37 32.26 24.84
C HIS A 181 -20.98 33.72 25.09
N LEU A 182 -20.06 33.97 26.03
CA LEU A 182 -19.54 35.31 26.29
C LEU A 182 -18.91 35.94 25.05
N VAL A 183 -18.04 35.22 24.35
CA VAL A 183 -17.40 35.70 23.11
C VAL A 183 -18.44 36.01 22.04
N ARG A 184 -19.48 35.19 21.89
CA ARG A 184 -20.58 35.47 20.94
C ARG A 184 -21.33 36.75 21.29
N VAL A 185 -21.59 36.99 22.58
CA VAL A 185 -22.28 38.20 23.04
C VAL A 185 -21.43 39.44 22.76
N LEU A 186 -20.15 39.41 23.14
CA LEU A 186 -19.21 40.51 22.87
C LEU A 186 -19.11 40.80 21.36
N ARG A 187 -18.96 39.75 20.55
CA ARG A 187 -18.84 39.90 19.09
C ARG A 187 -20.09 40.47 18.46
N LYS A 188 -21.29 40.12 18.95
CA LYS A 188 -22.54 40.71 18.47
C LYS A 188 -22.58 42.22 18.75
N GLY A 189 -22.18 42.63 19.95
CA GLY A 189 -22.07 44.05 20.32
C GLY A 189 -21.10 44.81 19.41
N GLU A 190 -19.91 44.26 19.17
CA GLU A 190 -18.93 44.86 18.26
C GLU A 190 -19.49 45.05 16.84
N ILE A 191 -20.18 44.05 16.31
CA ILE A 191 -20.77 44.12 14.97
C ILE A 191 -21.85 45.20 14.90
N GLU A 192 -22.69 45.31 15.93
CA GLU A 192 -23.72 46.35 16.01
C GLU A 192 -23.11 47.75 16.15
N ASP A 193 -22.05 47.91 16.93
CA ASP A 193 -21.35 49.19 17.09
C ASP A 193 -20.65 49.61 15.80
N VAL A 194 -20.01 48.69 15.09
CA VAL A 194 -19.45 48.96 13.76
C VAL A 194 -20.56 49.37 12.79
N ARG A 195 -21.70 48.69 12.82
CA ARG A 195 -22.86 49.02 11.97
C ARG A 195 -23.41 50.42 12.26
N ARG A 196 -23.49 50.83 13.54
CA ARG A 196 -23.90 52.20 13.93
C ARG A 196 -22.88 53.27 13.58
N LYS A 197 -21.59 52.94 13.52
CA LYS A 197 -20.53 53.89 13.15
C LYS A 197 -20.39 54.08 11.64
N MET A 198 -20.87 53.12 10.85
CA MET A 198 -20.78 53.15 9.38
C MET A 198 -22.09 53.56 8.67
N GLY A 199 -23.19 53.77 9.41
CA GLY A 199 -24.45 54.31 8.89
C GLY A 199 -24.76 55.64 9.54
#